data_AF-A0A7C3DMV2-F1
#
_entry.id   AF-A0A7C3DMV2-F1
#
_cell.length_a   1.000
_cell.length_b   1.000
_cell.length_c   1.000
_cell.angle_alpha   90.00
_cell.angle_beta   90.00
_cell.angle_gamma   90.00
#
_symmetry.space_group_name_H-M   'P 1'
#
loop_
_entity.id
_entity.type
_entity.pdbx_description
1 polymer ?
#
loop_
_entity_poly.entity_id
_entity_poly.type
_entity_poly.pdbx_seq_one_letter_code
_entity_poly.pdbx_strand_id
1 'polypeptide(L)'
;MKWLGRHIKNENSDAWLKHYNALRAKNRQYRICHAPFKSLTFFLGGKVMSCWHNKQYLLGSIPENTIKEIWNGEPLQKLRKAIEEKSLDLGCFECRKNLHTENFSAAGAMRYDYLPETGSGFPVSLDFQIDDTCNNECIMCNGEYSSTVRICREKKERYSNPYTEDFVHQLDEFIPHLKEASFSGGEVFLSDRYFRIWDRFLELNPAIKVSVTTNGTVWNEKVQEYLSKMHFNINLSIDTLDPDLFARIRKNSDIETVRKHLEYFMAYSRERGSELTVRVCIMQQNWQHVPGLIRFLNDKGIRLHINHVIFPAYSSLLACKPDVIKGIFDNLSHAFPEKTKMPHNNRMVWDDFLSTLSGWQQLSEQFYGGAYKDMTLEQLRDEMLKKITRHVNERNFGTDAAKKEQIGEFTQMLSRCISEISSQEVLRRAFRYFLLFPVNRLVDEMQIRTAEKMVEFTRQAGVIQTEN
;
A
#
# COMPACT_ATOMS: atom_id res chain seq x y z
N MET A 1 19.14 -9.89 20.57
CA MET A 1 20.24 -9.41 19.71
C MET A 1 20.54 -7.96 20.05
N LYS A 2 21.83 -7.59 20.21
CA LYS A 2 22.28 -6.21 20.50
C LYS A 2 21.96 -5.29 19.31
N TRP A 3 20.88 -4.52 19.42
CA TRP A 3 20.54 -3.42 18.50
C TRP A 3 21.06 -2.12 19.14
N LEU A 4 22.37 -1.88 19.00
CA LEU A 4 22.99 -0.60 19.29
C LEU A 4 23.58 -0.09 17.99
N GLY A 5 23.20 1.14 17.64
CA GLY A 5 23.63 1.85 16.44
C GLY A 5 25.14 1.72 16.26
N ARG A 6 25.54 0.90 15.29
CA ARG A 6 26.81 1.11 14.62
C ARG A 6 26.53 2.11 13.52
N HIS A 7 27.09 3.31 13.67
CA HIS A 7 27.47 4.11 12.54
C HIS A 7 28.21 3.20 11.56
N ILE A 8 27.57 2.84 10.45
CA ILE A 8 28.22 2.15 9.35
C ILE A 8 29.14 3.20 8.72
N LYS A 9 30.37 3.30 9.24
CA LYS A 9 31.47 3.95 8.53
C LYS A 9 32.29 2.88 7.84
N ASN A 10 32.22 2.93 6.52
CA ASN A 10 33.20 2.57 5.49
C ASN A 10 34.10 1.35 5.74
N GLU A 11 33.82 0.29 4.98
CA GLU A 11 34.77 -0.33 4.06
C GLU A 11 33.95 -0.90 2.88
N ASN A 12 34.15 -0.34 1.67
CA ASN A 12 33.30 -0.42 0.45
C ASN A 12 31.89 0.19 0.55
N SER A 13 31.79 1.53 0.69
CA SER A 13 30.51 2.26 0.86
C SER A 13 29.44 2.05 -0.23
N ASP A 14 29.86 1.56 -1.41
CA ASP A 14 29.01 1.46 -2.61
C ASP A 14 28.86 0.02 -3.13
N ALA A 15 29.28 -1.01 -2.39
CA ALA A 15 29.18 -2.41 -2.85
C ALA A 15 27.74 -2.80 -3.20
N TRP A 16 26.79 -2.45 -2.31
CA TRP A 16 25.36 -2.66 -2.54
C TRP A 16 24.86 -1.96 -3.81
N LEU A 17 25.41 -0.78 -4.15
CA LEU A 17 25.01 -0.02 -5.34
C LEU A 17 25.48 -0.71 -6.62
N LYS A 18 26.67 -1.32 -6.60
CA LYS A 18 27.15 -2.15 -7.72
C LYS A 18 26.26 -3.37 -7.93
N HIS A 19 25.92 -4.09 -6.87
CA HIS A 19 25.02 -5.26 -6.94
C HIS A 19 23.62 -4.87 -7.39
N TYR A 20 23.09 -3.77 -6.85
CA TYR A 20 21.80 -3.21 -7.27
C TYR A 20 21.80 -2.86 -8.77
N ASN A 21 22.84 -2.17 -9.24
CA ASN A 21 22.95 -1.80 -10.65
C ASN A 21 23.20 -3.01 -11.58
N ALA A 22 23.77 -4.11 -11.09
CA ALA A 22 23.94 -5.33 -11.87
C ALA A 22 22.60 -5.97 -12.29
N LEU A 23 21.52 -5.70 -11.54
CA LEU A 23 20.15 -6.16 -11.86
C LEU A 23 19.37 -5.20 -12.76
N ARG A 24 19.93 -4.02 -13.08
CA ARG A 24 19.24 -2.92 -13.76
C ARG A 24 19.82 -2.68 -15.14
N ALA A 25 18.97 -2.27 -16.08
CA ALA A 25 19.41 -1.86 -17.41
C ALA A 25 20.42 -0.70 -17.32
N LYS A 26 21.50 -0.75 -18.12
CA LYS A 26 22.61 0.22 -18.06
C LYS A 26 22.14 1.68 -18.16
N ASN A 27 21.16 1.95 -19.01
CA ASN A 27 20.57 3.28 -19.20
C ASN A 27 19.71 3.77 -18.03
N ARG A 28 19.55 2.98 -16.95
CA ARG A 28 18.81 3.35 -15.73
C ARG A 28 19.71 3.58 -14.52
N GLN A 29 20.98 3.15 -14.60
CA GLN A 29 21.91 3.11 -13.47
C GLN A 29 22.43 4.50 -13.03
N TYR A 30 22.10 5.56 -13.76
CA TYR A 30 22.54 6.93 -13.45
C TYR A 30 21.82 7.56 -12.25
N ARG A 31 20.74 6.94 -11.73
CA ARG A 31 20.08 7.30 -10.47
C ARG A 31 19.75 6.05 -9.67
N ILE A 32 19.71 6.17 -8.34
CA ILE A 32 19.27 5.08 -7.45
C ILE A 32 17.77 4.83 -7.60
N CYS A 33 16.98 5.89 -7.78
CA CYS A 33 15.53 5.86 -7.90
C CYS A 33 15.07 6.87 -8.95
N HIS A 34 14.03 6.54 -9.71
CA HIS A 34 13.47 7.45 -10.70
C HIS A 34 12.14 8.10 -10.29
N ALA A 35 11.52 7.65 -9.19
CA ALA A 35 10.18 8.09 -8.80
C ALA A 35 10.04 9.63 -8.68
N PRO A 36 10.94 10.37 -8.00
CA PRO A 36 10.82 11.83 -7.85
C PRO A 36 10.92 12.62 -9.17
N PHE A 37 11.36 11.97 -10.24
CA PHE A 37 11.51 12.57 -11.57
C PHE A 37 10.39 12.17 -12.52
N LYS A 38 9.58 11.16 -12.16
CA LYS A 38 8.69 10.49 -13.10
C LYS A 38 7.27 10.32 -12.59
N SER A 39 7.04 10.42 -11.29
CA SER A 39 5.74 10.08 -10.72
C SER A 39 5.27 11.01 -9.60
N LEU A 40 3.95 11.05 -9.45
CA LEU A 40 3.24 11.54 -8.27
C LEU A 40 2.20 10.50 -7.83
N THR A 41 2.01 10.39 -6.51
CA THR A 41 1.00 9.54 -5.89
C THR A 41 0.07 10.42 -5.06
N PHE A 42 -1.23 10.33 -5.34
CA PHE A 42 -2.30 11.07 -4.66
C PHE A 42 -3.05 10.15 -3.70
N PHE A 43 -3.05 10.49 -2.41
CA PHE A 43 -3.71 9.72 -1.35
C PHE A 43 -5.04 10.38 -0.94
N LEU A 44 -6.00 9.57 -0.51
CA LEU A 44 -7.37 9.97 -0.24
C LEU A 44 -7.52 11.20 0.68
N GLY A 45 -6.61 11.39 1.63
CA GLY A 45 -6.55 12.56 2.51
C GLY A 45 -5.97 13.84 1.89
N GLY A 46 -5.79 13.89 0.57
CA GLY A 46 -5.22 15.03 -0.15
C GLY A 46 -3.70 15.06 -0.21
N LYS A 47 -3.01 14.21 0.56
CA LYS A 47 -1.54 14.18 0.62
C LYS A 47 -0.93 13.67 -0.69
N VAL A 48 0.14 14.32 -1.14
CA VAL A 48 0.84 13.97 -2.39
C VAL A 48 2.32 13.66 -2.12
N MET A 49 2.78 12.52 -2.65
CA MET A 49 4.15 12.03 -2.54
C MET A 49 4.72 11.67 -3.92
N SER A 50 6.02 11.39 -3.99
CA SER A 50 6.68 10.94 -5.24
C SER A 50 6.41 9.48 -5.57
N CYS A 51 6.10 8.65 -4.57
CA CYS A 51 5.84 7.23 -4.71
C CYS A 51 5.04 6.66 -3.52
N TRP A 52 4.54 5.43 -3.69
CA TRP A 52 3.86 4.66 -2.64
C TRP A 52 4.70 4.36 -1.39
N HIS A 53 6.04 4.45 -1.49
CA HIS A 53 6.97 4.02 -0.44
C HIS A 53 7.51 5.17 0.40
N ASN A 54 7.58 6.40 -0.12
CA ASN A 54 8.10 7.56 0.61
C ASN A 54 6.95 8.39 1.20
N LYS A 55 6.31 7.85 2.24
CA LYS A 55 5.20 8.52 2.93
C LYS A 55 5.63 9.57 3.97
N GLN A 56 6.93 9.64 4.28
CA GLN A 56 7.48 10.58 5.30
C GLN A 56 7.85 11.93 4.74
N TYR A 57 8.08 12.02 3.44
CA TYR A 57 8.47 13.26 2.79
C TYR A 57 7.30 13.76 1.94
N LEU A 58 6.46 14.59 2.57
CA LEU A 58 5.30 15.20 1.94
C LEU A 58 5.74 16.22 0.88
N LEU A 59 5.17 16.15 -0.33
CA LEU A 59 5.45 17.12 -1.38
C LEU A 59 4.48 18.30 -1.37
N GLY A 60 3.23 18.04 -0.98
CA GLY A 60 2.17 19.02 -0.82
C GLY A 60 0.82 18.35 -0.55
N SER A 61 -0.24 19.14 -0.47
CA SER A 61 -1.60 18.65 -0.20
C SER A 61 -2.61 19.28 -1.16
N ILE A 62 -3.61 18.52 -1.58
CA ILE A 62 -4.81 19.00 -2.27
C ILE A 62 -5.89 19.23 -1.20
N PRO A 63 -6.60 20.38 -1.20
CA PRO A 63 -6.59 21.45 -2.20
C PRO A 63 -5.62 22.62 -1.88
N GLU A 64 -4.77 22.52 -0.85
CA GLU A 64 -3.91 23.62 -0.43
C GLU A 64 -2.85 24.03 -1.47
N ASN A 65 -2.50 23.11 -2.37
CA ASN A 65 -1.58 23.31 -3.47
C ASN A 65 -2.20 22.80 -4.77
N THR A 66 -1.85 23.43 -5.88
CA THR A 66 -2.09 22.90 -7.21
C THR A 66 -1.09 21.79 -7.55
N ILE A 67 -1.45 20.90 -8.48
CA ILE A 67 -0.54 19.84 -8.96
C ILE A 67 0.77 20.45 -9.50
N LYS A 68 0.68 21.61 -10.16
CA LYS A 68 1.81 22.36 -10.71
C LYS A 68 2.73 22.91 -9.63
N GLU A 69 2.17 23.47 -8.55
CA GLU A 69 2.95 23.93 -7.40
C GLU A 69 3.66 22.75 -6.72
N ILE A 70 2.99 21.61 -6.56
CA ILE A 70 3.59 20.41 -5.98
C ILE A 70 4.76 19.90 -6.84
N TRP A 71 4.55 19.81 -8.16
CA TRP A 71 5.54 19.26 -9.08
C TRP A 71 6.80 20.14 -9.25
N ASN A 72 6.61 21.46 -9.17
CA ASN A 72 7.72 22.42 -9.31
C ASN A 72 8.26 22.91 -7.96
N GLY A 73 7.57 22.61 -6.87
CA GLY A 73 7.82 23.14 -5.54
C GLY A 73 9.12 22.65 -4.90
N GLU A 74 9.59 23.46 -3.95
CA GLU A 74 10.83 23.23 -3.21
C GLU A 74 10.96 21.81 -2.61
N PRO A 75 9.91 21.19 -2.03
CA PRO A 75 10.03 19.83 -1.50
C PRO A 75 10.48 18.82 -2.57
N LEU A 76 9.85 18.82 -3.75
CA LEU A 76 10.22 17.86 -4.80
C LEU A 76 11.61 18.15 -5.37
N GLN A 77 12.01 19.42 -5.49
CA GLN A 77 13.37 19.76 -5.94
C GLN A 77 14.44 19.28 -4.95
N LYS A 78 14.21 19.41 -3.64
CA LYS A 78 15.10 18.86 -2.61
C LYS A 78 15.21 17.34 -2.71
N LEU A 79 14.08 16.65 -2.92
CA LEU A 79 14.06 15.20 -3.10
C LEU A 79 14.83 14.76 -4.36
N ARG A 80 14.65 15.44 -5.48
CA ARG A 80 15.40 15.19 -6.72
C ARG A 80 16.90 15.34 -6.51
N LYS A 81 17.33 16.45 -5.91
CA LYS A 81 18.74 16.72 -5.61
C LYS A 81 19.35 15.64 -4.71
N ALA A 82 18.64 15.23 -3.64
CA ALA A 82 19.12 14.17 -2.75
C ALA A 82 19.35 12.85 -3.51
N ILE A 83 18.45 12.47 -4.42
CA ILE A 83 18.60 11.24 -5.21
C ILE A 83 19.76 11.34 -6.22
N GLU A 84 19.98 12.51 -6.82
CA GLU A 84 21.13 12.78 -7.70
C GLU A 84 22.47 12.67 -6.93
N GLU A 85 22.48 13.11 -5.68
CA GLU A 85 23.59 12.96 -4.74
C GLU A 85 23.64 11.56 -4.10
N LYS A 86 22.87 10.59 -4.61
CA LYS A 86 22.80 9.20 -4.14
C LYS A 86 22.33 9.03 -2.69
N SER A 87 21.59 10.01 -2.16
CA SER A 87 21.03 9.99 -0.81
C SER A 87 19.57 9.53 -0.78
N LEU A 88 19.23 8.70 0.20
CA LEU A 88 17.87 8.23 0.49
C LEU A 88 17.33 8.78 1.81
N ASP A 89 17.90 9.89 2.28
CA ASP A 89 17.64 10.41 3.62
C ASP A 89 16.34 11.23 3.73
N LEU A 90 15.75 11.60 2.59
CA LEU A 90 14.48 12.33 2.51
C LEU A 90 13.28 11.37 2.49
N GLY A 91 13.11 10.61 3.57
CA GLY A 91 11.93 9.76 3.81
C GLY A 91 11.96 8.38 3.14
N CYS A 92 12.99 8.07 2.36
CA CYS A 92 13.16 6.78 1.67
C CYS A 92 13.77 5.68 2.56
N PHE A 93 13.47 5.67 3.87
CA PHE A 93 14.13 4.82 4.87
C PHE A 93 13.99 3.31 4.61
N GLU A 94 12.80 2.85 4.23
CA GLU A 94 12.57 1.43 3.90
C GLU A 94 13.37 1.03 2.64
N CYS A 95 13.40 1.89 1.61
CA CYS A 95 14.21 1.65 0.43
C CYS A 95 15.70 1.59 0.79
N ARG A 96 16.20 2.52 1.61
CA ARG A 96 17.59 2.51 2.08
C ARG A 96 17.93 1.21 2.81
N LYS A 97 17.06 0.79 3.74
CA LYS A 97 17.21 -0.49 4.46
C LYS A 97 17.30 -1.66 3.47
N ASN A 98 16.30 -1.79 2.59
CA ASN A 98 16.22 -2.91 1.65
C ASN A 98 17.41 -2.95 0.68
N LEU A 99 17.85 -1.79 0.17
CA LEU A 99 19.02 -1.71 -0.70
C LEU A 99 20.32 -2.10 0.04
N HIS A 100 20.52 -1.61 1.28
CA HIS A 100 21.72 -1.90 2.05
C HIS A 100 21.79 -3.36 2.53
N THR A 101 20.64 -4.02 2.72
CA THR A 101 20.57 -5.45 3.03
C THR A 101 20.41 -6.33 1.78
N GLU A 102 20.64 -5.77 0.59
CA GLU A 102 20.56 -6.45 -0.72
C GLU A 102 19.21 -7.12 -1.03
N ASN A 103 18.13 -6.68 -0.36
CA ASN A 103 16.76 -7.07 -0.67
C ASN A 103 16.21 -6.15 -1.78
N PHE A 104 16.82 -6.20 -2.96
CA PHE A 104 16.57 -5.26 -4.04
C PHE A 104 15.14 -5.33 -4.59
N SER A 105 14.54 -6.51 -4.65
CA SER A 105 13.15 -6.69 -5.10
C SER A 105 12.13 -6.01 -4.17
N ALA A 106 12.43 -5.94 -2.87
CA ALA A 106 11.62 -5.22 -1.89
C ALA A 106 11.89 -3.70 -1.86
N ALA A 107 12.94 -3.22 -2.53
CA ALA A 107 13.21 -1.79 -2.63
C ALA A 107 12.28 -1.16 -3.68
N GLY A 108 11.37 -0.29 -3.22
CA GLY A 108 10.42 0.40 -4.09
C GLY A 108 11.05 1.21 -5.22
N ALA A 109 12.32 1.61 -5.08
CA ALA A 109 13.07 2.36 -6.08
C ALA A 109 13.13 1.66 -7.45
N MET A 110 13.29 0.34 -7.48
CA MET A 110 13.43 -0.43 -8.72
C MET A 110 12.14 -0.45 -9.55
N ARG A 111 10.98 -0.24 -8.90
CA ARG A 111 9.67 -0.22 -9.57
C ARG A 111 9.54 0.90 -10.60
N TYR A 112 10.37 1.94 -10.54
CA TYR A 112 10.29 3.10 -11.42
C TYR A 112 11.30 3.04 -12.59
N ASP A 113 12.07 1.96 -12.71
CA ASP A 113 13.08 1.80 -13.76
C ASP A 113 12.49 1.58 -15.15
N TYR A 114 11.30 0.96 -15.24
CA TYR A 114 10.67 0.69 -16.53
C TYR A 114 10.11 1.96 -17.18
N LEU A 115 9.78 2.98 -16.37
CA LEU A 115 9.22 4.23 -16.86
C LEU A 115 10.18 4.91 -17.84
N PRO A 116 9.69 5.36 -19.02
CA PRO A 116 10.54 5.96 -20.03
C PRO A 116 11.12 7.29 -19.55
N GLU A 117 12.27 7.68 -20.10
CA GLU A 117 12.72 9.07 -19.97
C GLU A 117 11.88 9.94 -20.89
N THR A 118 11.54 11.15 -20.44
CA THR A 118 10.99 12.18 -21.33
C THR A 118 11.68 13.50 -21.06
N GLY A 119 11.88 14.29 -22.11
CA GLY A 119 12.39 15.67 -22.01
C GLY A 119 11.31 16.70 -21.72
N SER A 120 10.09 16.27 -21.36
CA SER A 120 8.93 17.15 -21.23
C SER A 120 8.97 18.04 -19.98
N GLY A 121 9.71 17.63 -18.95
CA GLY A 121 9.67 18.26 -17.64
C GLY A 121 8.44 17.90 -16.81
N PHE A 122 7.55 17.02 -17.31
CA PHE A 122 6.34 16.53 -16.62
C PHE A 122 6.53 15.09 -16.09
N PRO A 123 5.72 14.67 -15.10
CA PRO A 123 5.65 13.26 -14.71
C PRO A 123 5.12 12.43 -15.88
N VAL A 124 5.49 11.15 -15.89
CA VAL A 124 5.04 10.17 -16.89
C VAL A 124 4.12 9.11 -16.30
N SER A 125 3.97 9.08 -14.97
CA SER A 125 3.11 8.14 -14.25
C SER A 125 2.40 8.85 -13.10
N LEU A 126 1.10 8.68 -12.97
CA LEU A 126 0.31 9.17 -11.82
C LEU A 126 -0.42 8.01 -11.15
N ASP A 127 -0.31 7.94 -9.83
CA ASP A 127 -1.02 6.96 -9.01
C ASP A 127 -2.15 7.63 -8.22
N PHE A 128 -3.37 7.13 -8.38
CA PHE A 128 -4.57 7.68 -7.74
C PHE A 128 -5.18 6.69 -6.73
N GLN A 129 -5.28 7.14 -5.48
CA GLN A 129 -6.11 6.54 -4.43
C GLN A 129 -6.93 7.65 -3.79
N ILE A 130 -7.85 8.21 -4.56
CA ILE A 130 -8.51 9.49 -4.24
C ILE A 130 -10.03 9.37 -4.11
N ASP A 131 -10.58 8.17 -4.18
CA ASP A 131 -11.99 7.90 -3.90
C ASP A 131 -12.15 6.64 -3.03
N ASP A 132 -13.14 6.65 -2.15
CA ASP A 132 -13.50 5.56 -1.23
C ASP A 132 -14.85 4.92 -1.58
N THR A 133 -15.53 5.39 -2.63
CA THR A 133 -16.85 4.88 -3.04
C THR A 133 -16.76 3.39 -3.34
N CYS A 134 -17.43 2.58 -2.53
CA CYS A 134 -17.41 1.12 -2.64
C CYS A 134 -18.81 0.55 -2.40
N ASN A 135 -19.00 -0.70 -2.79
CA ASN A 135 -20.22 -1.50 -2.54
C ASN A 135 -19.98 -2.69 -1.59
N ASN A 136 -18.72 -3.02 -1.29
CA ASN A 136 -18.36 -4.14 -0.42
C ASN A 136 -17.98 -3.68 0.99
N GLU A 137 -18.37 -4.49 1.98
CA GLU A 137 -18.00 -4.32 3.40
C GLU A 137 -16.93 -5.34 3.80
N CYS A 138 -15.80 -5.38 3.06
CA CYS A 138 -14.79 -6.42 3.24
C CYS A 138 -14.17 -6.37 4.64
N ILE A 139 -13.94 -7.53 5.26
CA ILE A 139 -13.48 -7.63 6.65
C ILE A 139 -12.09 -6.99 6.87
N MET A 140 -11.22 -7.00 5.87
CA MET A 140 -9.88 -6.39 5.95
C MET A 140 -9.85 -4.90 5.60
N CYS A 141 -10.95 -4.35 5.11
CA CYS A 141 -11.04 -2.94 4.73
C CYS A 141 -11.39 -2.06 5.93
N ASN A 142 -11.36 -0.74 5.78
CA ASN A 142 -11.74 0.24 6.80
C ASN A 142 -12.53 1.40 6.18
N GLY A 143 -13.15 2.23 7.03
CA GLY A 143 -13.97 3.35 6.59
C GLY A 143 -13.18 4.50 5.96
N GLU A 144 -11.85 4.46 6.01
CA GLU A 144 -11.04 5.37 5.20
C GLU A 144 -11.06 4.94 3.73
N TYR A 145 -10.94 3.65 3.41
CA TYR A 145 -10.83 3.19 2.01
C TYR A 145 -12.12 2.60 1.42
N SER A 146 -13.20 2.50 2.20
CA SER A 146 -14.51 2.04 1.75
C SER A 146 -15.65 2.80 2.43
N SER A 147 -16.46 3.46 1.60
CA SER A 147 -17.68 4.15 2.03
C SER A 147 -18.71 3.21 2.65
N THR A 148 -18.88 1.98 2.12
CA THR A 148 -19.77 0.98 2.70
C THR A 148 -19.31 0.59 4.09
N VAL A 149 -18.02 0.37 4.27
CA VAL A 149 -17.47 0.06 5.60
C VAL A 149 -17.73 1.22 6.57
N ARG A 150 -17.48 2.45 6.11
CA ARG A 150 -17.67 3.66 6.93
C ARG A 150 -19.12 3.81 7.41
N ILE A 151 -20.06 3.67 6.49
CA ILE A 151 -21.49 3.91 6.76
C ILE A 151 -22.11 2.72 7.48
N CYS A 152 -21.92 1.50 6.98
CA CYS A 152 -22.64 0.33 7.45
C CYS A 152 -21.99 -0.32 8.69
N ARG A 153 -20.65 -0.43 8.68
CA ARG A 153 -19.90 -1.12 9.75
C ARG A 153 -19.52 -0.18 10.89
N GLU A 154 -18.91 0.95 10.55
CA GLU A 154 -18.44 1.93 11.52
C GLU A 154 -19.56 2.88 11.98
N LYS A 155 -20.70 2.91 11.26
CA LYS A 155 -21.88 3.76 11.56
C LYS A 155 -21.52 5.24 11.67
N LYS A 156 -20.67 5.70 10.76
CA LYS A 156 -20.18 7.08 10.71
C LYS A 156 -20.42 7.71 9.35
N GLU A 157 -20.41 9.03 9.32
CA GLU A 157 -20.48 9.79 8.08
C GLU A 157 -19.22 9.61 7.24
N ARG A 158 -19.37 9.75 5.92
CA ARG A 158 -18.23 9.69 4.99
C ARG A 158 -17.26 10.82 5.28
N TYR A 159 -15.97 10.55 5.09
CA TYR A 159 -14.96 11.59 5.14
C TYR A 159 -15.16 12.58 3.99
N SER A 160 -14.82 13.84 4.23
CA SER A 160 -14.72 14.82 3.15
C SER A 160 -13.63 14.41 2.17
N ASN A 161 -13.93 14.52 0.89
CA ASN A 161 -12.99 14.23 -0.18
C ASN A 161 -12.41 15.56 -0.72
N PRO A 162 -11.09 15.80 -0.63
CA PRO A 162 -10.50 17.09 -1.02
C PRO A 162 -10.38 17.27 -2.53
N TYR A 163 -10.58 16.21 -3.32
CA TYR A 163 -10.46 16.27 -4.76
C TYR A 163 -11.77 16.83 -5.35
N THR A 164 -11.67 17.91 -6.12
CA THR A 164 -12.80 18.63 -6.72
C THR A 164 -12.73 18.57 -8.25
N GLU A 165 -13.67 19.21 -8.94
CA GLU A 165 -13.57 19.39 -10.40
C GLU A 165 -12.35 20.22 -10.80
N ASP A 166 -11.96 21.19 -9.98
CA ASP A 166 -10.73 21.96 -10.20
C ASP A 166 -9.50 21.06 -10.22
N PHE A 167 -9.41 20.05 -9.34
CA PHE A 167 -8.36 19.05 -9.40
C PHE A 167 -8.35 18.28 -10.73
N VAL A 168 -9.52 17.91 -11.25
CA VAL A 168 -9.61 17.23 -12.56
C VAL A 168 -9.12 18.15 -13.68
N HIS A 169 -9.49 19.43 -13.66
CA HIS A 169 -9.03 20.41 -14.66
C HIS A 169 -7.51 20.63 -14.58
N GLN A 170 -6.93 20.64 -13.38
CA GLN A 170 -5.48 20.77 -13.21
C GLN A 170 -4.70 19.62 -13.86
N LEU A 171 -5.30 18.44 -14.05
CA LEU A 171 -4.65 17.32 -14.73
C LEU A 171 -4.45 17.55 -16.23
N ASP A 172 -5.20 18.45 -16.86
CA ASP A 172 -5.17 18.66 -18.31
C ASP A 172 -3.77 19.03 -18.85
N GLU A 173 -2.99 19.82 -18.09
CA GLU A 173 -1.61 20.16 -18.46
C GLU A 173 -0.66 18.94 -18.37
N PHE A 174 -0.99 17.94 -17.54
CA PHE A 174 -0.15 16.77 -17.29
C PHE A 174 -0.48 15.60 -18.23
N ILE A 175 -1.76 15.41 -18.55
CA ILE A 175 -2.28 14.25 -19.29
C ILE A 175 -1.53 13.97 -20.60
N PRO A 176 -1.21 14.96 -21.46
CA PRO A 176 -0.48 14.73 -22.71
C PRO A 176 0.90 14.07 -22.54
N HIS A 177 1.50 14.18 -21.36
CA HIS A 177 2.84 13.67 -21.07
C HIS A 177 2.84 12.29 -20.41
N LEU A 178 1.69 11.85 -19.90
CA LEU A 178 1.56 10.58 -19.19
C LEU A 178 1.74 9.39 -20.13
N LYS A 179 2.36 8.35 -19.59
CA LYS A 179 2.49 7.03 -20.23
C LYS A 179 1.62 6.00 -19.55
N GLU A 180 1.38 6.21 -18.27
CA GLU A 180 0.48 5.39 -17.49
C GLU A 180 -0.18 6.16 -16.36
N ALA A 181 -1.29 5.63 -15.89
CA ALA A 181 -1.93 6.03 -14.65
C ALA A 181 -2.51 4.81 -13.93
N SER A 182 -2.44 4.79 -12.60
CA SER A 182 -3.01 3.72 -11.78
C SER A 182 -4.16 4.23 -10.92
N PHE A 183 -5.21 3.43 -10.75
CA PHE A 183 -6.40 3.78 -10.00
C PHE A 183 -6.73 2.67 -9.00
N SER A 184 -6.91 3.08 -7.75
CA SER A 184 -7.22 2.22 -6.60
C SER A 184 -8.07 2.98 -5.58
N GLY A 185 -8.53 2.31 -4.52
CA GLY A 185 -9.44 2.91 -3.54
C GLY A 185 -10.90 2.71 -3.94
N GLY A 186 -11.75 2.45 -2.94
CA GLY A 186 -13.13 2.05 -3.15
C GLY A 186 -13.29 0.87 -4.12
N GLU A 187 -14.38 0.90 -4.89
CA GLU A 187 -14.55 0.16 -6.12
C GLU A 187 -14.39 1.12 -7.30
N VAL A 188 -13.31 0.97 -8.06
CA VAL A 188 -12.89 1.89 -9.12
C VAL A 188 -13.98 2.15 -10.17
N PHE A 189 -14.80 1.15 -10.50
CA PHE A 189 -15.87 1.28 -11.48
C PHE A 189 -17.17 1.90 -10.93
N LEU A 190 -17.20 2.29 -9.65
CA LEU A 190 -18.28 3.09 -9.04
C LEU A 190 -17.87 4.56 -8.81
N SER A 191 -16.62 4.94 -9.08
CA SER A 191 -16.13 6.28 -8.84
C SER A 191 -16.42 7.21 -10.01
N ASP A 192 -17.40 8.11 -9.85
CA ASP A 192 -17.69 9.17 -10.82
C ASP A 192 -16.46 10.06 -11.10
N ARG A 193 -15.62 10.26 -10.08
CA ARG A 193 -14.37 11.02 -10.20
C ARG A 193 -13.37 10.34 -11.13
N TYR A 194 -13.25 9.02 -11.07
CA TYR A 194 -12.37 8.28 -11.97
C TYR A 194 -12.88 8.32 -13.41
N PHE A 195 -14.20 8.20 -13.61
CA PHE A 195 -14.78 8.39 -14.94
C PHE A 195 -14.48 9.78 -15.51
N ARG A 196 -14.62 10.85 -14.73
CA ARG A 196 -14.27 12.22 -15.17
C ARG A 196 -12.80 12.34 -15.58
N ILE A 197 -11.88 11.72 -14.84
CA ILE A 197 -10.45 11.69 -15.22
C ILE A 197 -10.25 10.90 -16.52
N TRP A 198 -10.94 9.77 -16.69
CA TRP A 198 -10.85 8.98 -17.92
C TRP A 198 -11.46 9.69 -19.14
N ASP A 199 -12.49 10.52 -18.94
CA ASP A 199 -12.99 11.41 -20.00
C ASP A 199 -11.89 12.36 -20.47
N ARG A 200 -11.17 13.00 -19.54
CA ARG A 200 -10.01 13.84 -19.89
C ARG A 200 -8.92 13.03 -20.61
N PHE A 201 -8.68 11.78 -20.21
CA PHE A 201 -7.71 10.92 -20.90
C PHE A 201 -8.14 10.60 -22.33
N LEU A 202 -9.41 10.28 -22.57
CA LEU A 202 -9.93 10.02 -23.91
C LEU A 202 -9.73 11.23 -24.84
N GLU A 203 -9.91 12.43 -24.32
CA GLU A 203 -9.75 13.68 -25.08
C GLU A 203 -8.28 14.04 -25.33
N LEU A 204 -7.42 13.93 -24.32
CA LEU A 204 -6.09 14.52 -24.34
C LEU A 204 -4.95 13.51 -24.56
N ASN A 205 -5.14 12.24 -24.18
CA ASN A 205 -4.14 11.18 -24.32
C ASN A 205 -4.78 9.77 -24.32
N PRO A 206 -5.53 9.40 -25.38
CA PRO A 206 -6.25 8.12 -25.44
C PRO A 206 -5.32 6.89 -25.48
N ALA A 207 -4.03 7.09 -25.75
CA ALA A 207 -3.01 6.04 -25.78
C ALA A 207 -2.43 5.69 -24.40
N ILE A 208 -2.80 6.42 -23.33
CA ILE A 208 -2.33 6.14 -21.98
C ILE A 208 -2.69 4.72 -21.53
N LYS A 209 -1.78 4.06 -20.81
CA LYS A 209 -2.05 2.78 -20.16
C LYS A 209 -2.67 3.01 -18.79
N VAL A 210 -3.88 2.52 -18.59
CA VAL A 210 -4.59 2.65 -17.31
C VAL A 210 -4.49 1.33 -16.55
N SER A 211 -4.10 1.36 -15.28
CA SER A 211 -4.12 0.17 -14.42
C SER A 211 -5.17 0.34 -13.33
N VAL A 212 -6.13 -0.57 -13.23
CA VAL A 212 -7.21 -0.47 -12.23
C VAL A 212 -7.15 -1.63 -11.25
N THR A 213 -7.56 -1.38 -10.00
CA THR A 213 -7.82 -2.43 -9.02
C THR A 213 -9.31 -2.46 -8.68
N THR A 214 -9.98 -3.55 -9.02
CA THR A 214 -11.42 -3.75 -8.82
C THR A 214 -11.69 -4.96 -7.91
N ASN A 215 -12.78 -4.92 -7.17
CA ASN A 215 -13.34 -6.03 -6.42
C ASN A 215 -14.12 -7.02 -7.32
N GLY A 216 -14.35 -6.68 -8.59
CA GLY A 216 -14.93 -7.55 -9.60
C GLY A 216 -16.45 -7.57 -9.69
N THR A 217 -17.14 -6.80 -8.86
CA THR A 217 -18.62 -6.83 -8.80
C THR A 217 -19.28 -6.01 -9.91
N VAL A 218 -18.56 -5.08 -10.54
CA VAL A 218 -19.11 -4.15 -11.53
C VAL A 218 -18.67 -4.53 -12.94
N TRP A 219 -19.66 -4.86 -13.78
CA TRP A 219 -19.50 -5.00 -15.22
C TRP A 219 -20.80 -4.53 -15.89
N ASN A 220 -20.80 -3.33 -16.45
CA ASN A 220 -21.96 -2.71 -17.08
C ASN A 220 -21.58 -2.07 -18.43
N GLU A 221 -22.54 -1.49 -19.15
CA GLU A 221 -22.31 -0.87 -20.46
C GLU A 221 -21.29 0.28 -20.39
N LYS A 222 -21.35 1.11 -19.35
CA LYS A 222 -20.39 2.20 -19.12
C LYS A 222 -18.96 1.67 -19.03
N VAL A 223 -18.72 0.65 -18.21
CA VAL A 223 -17.38 0.03 -18.07
C VAL A 223 -16.92 -0.55 -19.42
N GLN A 224 -17.80 -1.27 -20.12
CA GLN A 224 -17.48 -1.85 -21.43
C GLN A 224 -17.11 -0.76 -22.45
N GLU A 225 -17.77 0.38 -22.43
CA GLU A 225 -17.47 1.51 -23.30
C GLU A 225 -16.03 2.03 -23.08
N TYR A 226 -15.62 2.29 -21.84
CA TYR A 226 -14.24 2.73 -21.55
C TYR A 226 -13.22 1.66 -21.91
N LEU A 227 -13.47 0.38 -21.56
CA LEU A 227 -12.60 -0.73 -21.94
C LEU A 227 -12.44 -0.83 -23.46
N SER A 228 -13.49 -0.53 -24.24
CA SER A 228 -13.42 -0.58 -25.71
C SER A 228 -12.57 0.54 -26.31
N LYS A 229 -12.47 1.69 -25.64
CA LYS A 229 -11.82 2.91 -26.13
C LYS A 229 -10.39 3.10 -25.61
N MET A 230 -10.03 2.51 -24.47
CA MET A 230 -8.73 2.71 -23.82
C MET A 230 -8.07 1.38 -23.46
N HIS A 231 -6.77 1.44 -23.11
CA HIS A 231 -6.01 0.27 -22.70
C HIS A 231 -5.97 0.13 -21.18
N PHE A 232 -6.68 -0.87 -20.64
CA PHE A 232 -6.72 -1.17 -19.22
C PHE A 232 -5.97 -2.45 -18.84
N ASN A 233 -5.05 -2.35 -17.88
CA ASN A 233 -4.55 -3.48 -17.11
C ASN A 233 -5.47 -3.70 -15.89
N ILE A 234 -5.88 -4.94 -15.67
CA ILE A 234 -6.89 -5.30 -14.67
C ILE A 234 -6.22 -6.02 -13.49
N ASN A 235 -6.44 -5.49 -12.29
CA ASN A 235 -6.12 -6.17 -11.04
C ASN A 235 -7.42 -6.53 -10.33
N LEU A 236 -7.76 -7.82 -10.32
CA LEU A 236 -9.01 -8.33 -9.74
C LEU A 236 -8.77 -8.88 -8.34
N SER A 237 -9.57 -8.46 -7.37
CA SER A 237 -9.39 -8.89 -5.97
C SER A 237 -10.24 -10.12 -5.64
N ILE A 238 -9.62 -11.28 -5.45
CA ILE A 238 -10.28 -12.55 -5.10
C ILE A 238 -9.52 -13.20 -3.95
N ASP A 239 -10.21 -13.46 -2.83
CA ASP A 239 -9.59 -14.00 -1.61
C ASP A 239 -9.82 -15.50 -1.39
N THR A 240 -10.83 -16.06 -2.05
CA THR A 240 -11.17 -17.49 -2.01
C THR A 240 -12.13 -17.81 -3.15
N LEU A 241 -12.19 -19.07 -3.55
CA LEU A 241 -13.19 -19.60 -4.50
C LEU A 241 -14.38 -20.27 -3.79
N ASP A 242 -14.31 -20.41 -2.47
CA ASP A 242 -15.39 -20.94 -1.65
C ASP A 242 -16.50 -19.88 -1.49
N PRO A 243 -17.74 -20.13 -1.95
CA PRO A 243 -18.80 -19.12 -1.95
C PRO A 243 -19.13 -18.57 -0.56
N ASP A 244 -19.25 -19.43 0.44
CA ASP A 244 -19.63 -19.03 1.79
C ASP A 244 -18.52 -18.19 2.44
N LEU A 245 -17.27 -18.62 2.33
CA LEU A 245 -16.14 -17.87 2.85
C LEU A 245 -15.94 -16.56 2.08
N PHE A 246 -16.17 -16.54 0.76
CA PHE A 246 -16.08 -15.33 -0.04
C PHE A 246 -17.11 -14.30 0.44
N ALA A 247 -18.37 -14.69 0.60
CA ALA A 247 -19.44 -13.82 1.09
C ALA A 247 -19.19 -13.34 2.53
N ARG A 248 -18.55 -14.15 3.39
CA ARG A 248 -18.12 -13.73 4.73
C ARG A 248 -16.99 -12.71 4.69
N ILE A 249 -15.98 -12.91 3.85
CA ILE A 249 -14.81 -12.02 3.75
C ILE A 249 -15.16 -10.72 3.03
N ARG A 250 -15.86 -10.83 1.90
CA ARG A 250 -16.29 -9.74 1.03
C ARG A 250 -17.80 -9.59 1.11
N LYS A 251 -18.29 -9.16 2.27
CA LYS A 251 -19.72 -8.94 2.49
C LYS A 251 -20.29 -7.99 1.43
N ASN A 252 -21.49 -8.33 0.96
CA ASN A 252 -22.21 -7.76 -0.19
C ASN A 252 -21.64 -8.14 -1.58
N SER A 253 -20.76 -9.13 -1.65
CA SER A 253 -20.18 -9.64 -2.90
C SER A 253 -20.55 -11.10 -3.13
N ASP A 254 -20.72 -11.48 -4.40
CA ASP A 254 -21.02 -12.85 -4.83
C ASP A 254 -19.88 -13.38 -5.71
N ILE A 255 -19.32 -14.54 -5.35
CA ILE A 255 -18.18 -15.10 -6.09
C ILE A 255 -18.59 -15.56 -7.48
N GLU A 256 -19.82 -16.02 -7.69
CA GLU A 256 -20.24 -16.51 -9.01
C GLU A 256 -20.34 -15.36 -10.02
N THR A 257 -20.86 -14.21 -9.56
CA THR A 257 -20.82 -12.95 -10.32
C THR A 257 -19.38 -12.54 -10.64
N VAL A 258 -18.49 -12.54 -9.64
CA VAL A 258 -17.08 -12.17 -9.84
C VAL A 258 -16.36 -13.14 -10.78
N ARG A 259 -16.64 -14.45 -10.73
CA ARG A 259 -16.10 -15.45 -11.65
C ARG A 259 -16.58 -15.23 -13.08
N LYS A 260 -17.85 -14.89 -13.26
CA LYS A 260 -18.40 -14.51 -14.57
C LYS A 260 -17.68 -13.28 -15.14
N HIS A 261 -17.48 -12.24 -14.34
CA HIS A 261 -16.75 -11.05 -14.77
C HIS A 261 -15.25 -11.31 -14.99
N LEU A 262 -14.64 -12.21 -14.22
CA LEU A 262 -13.27 -12.66 -14.46
C LEU A 262 -13.11 -13.22 -15.87
N GLU A 263 -14.04 -14.07 -16.33
CA GLU A 263 -13.99 -14.59 -17.71
C GLU A 263 -14.12 -13.47 -18.75
N TYR A 264 -14.89 -12.41 -18.47
CA TYR A 264 -14.97 -11.22 -19.34
C TYR A 264 -13.67 -10.42 -19.37
N PHE A 265 -13.07 -10.16 -18.21
CA PHE A 265 -11.75 -9.51 -18.13
C PHE A 265 -10.66 -10.36 -18.79
N MET A 266 -10.72 -11.68 -18.68
CA MET A 266 -9.82 -12.58 -19.39
C MET A 266 -9.97 -12.47 -20.91
N ALA A 267 -11.19 -12.46 -21.43
CA ALA A 267 -11.45 -12.27 -22.85
C ALA A 267 -10.93 -10.92 -23.34
N TYR A 268 -11.25 -9.85 -22.61
CA TYR A 268 -10.76 -8.50 -22.86
C TYR A 268 -9.23 -8.42 -22.88
N SER A 269 -8.55 -8.94 -21.85
CA SER A 269 -7.09 -8.89 -21.77
C SER A 269 -6.41 -9.66 -22.88
N ARG A 270 -6.99 -10.78 -23.33
CA ARG A 270 -6.50 -11.50 -24.51
C ARG A 270 -6.68 -10.70 -25.80
N GLU A 271 -7.85 -10.10 -26.00
CA GLU A 271 -8.15 -9.28 -27.18
C GLU A 271 -7.24 -8.05 -27.27
N ARG A 272 -7.05 -7.34 -26.15
CA ARG A 272 -6.28 -6.09 -26.10
C ARG A 272 -4.80 -6.26 -25.80
N GLY A 273 -4.35 -7.49 -25.54
CA GLY A 273 -2.99 -7.76 -25.09
C GLY A 273 -2.65 -7.04 -23.78
N SER A 274 -3.63 -6.85 -22.89
CA SER A 274 -3.45 -6.19 -21.61
C SER A 274 -3.17 -7.19 -20.49
N GLU A 275 -2.67 -6.70 -19.36
CA GLU A 275 -2.35 -7.55 -18.22
C GLU A 275 -3.59 -7.82 -17.35
N LEU A 276 -3.74 -9.08 -16.92
CA LEU A 276 -4.70 -9.49 -15.90
C LEU A 276 -3.96 -10.14 -14.74
N THR A 277 -4.16 -9.60 -13.55
CA THR A 277 -3.60 -10.12 -12.30
C THR A 277 -4.70 -10.31 -11.28
N VAL A 278 -4.69 -11.43 -10.58
CA VAL A 278 -5.53 -11.64 -9.40
C VAL A 278 -4.74 -11.30 -8.14
N ARG A 279 -5.30 -10.40 -7.33
CA ARG A 279 -4.78 -9.98 -6.03
C ARG A 279 -5.49 -10.75 -4.93
N VAL A 280 -4.72 -11.38 -4.04
CA VAL A 280 -5.22 -12.09 -2.86
C VAL A 280 -4.68 -11.43 -1.60
N CYS A 281 -5.54 -11.20 -0.60
CA CYS A 281 -5.12 -10.91 0.75
C CYS A 281 -5.06 -12.24 1.51
N ILE A 282 -3.86 -12.71 1.86
CA ILE A 282 -3.72 -13.93 2.68
C ILE A 282 -3.90 -13.53 4.15
N MET A 283 -4.89 -14.14 4.80
CA MET A 283 -5.40 -13.76 6.11
C MET A 283 -5.64 -14.98 6.99
N GLN A 284 -5.92 -14.72 8.27
CA GLN A 284 -6.29 -15.77 9.23
C GLN A 284 -7.48 -16.60 8.74
N GLN A 285 -8.41 -15.97 8.00
CA GLN A 285 -9.67 -16.56 7.57
C GLN A 285 -9.56 -17.46 6.32
N ASN A 286 -8.56 -17.26 5.45
CA ASN A 286 -8.55 -17.89 4.12
C ASN A 286 -7.25 -18.60 3.74
N TRP A 287 -6.20 -18.57 4.56
CA TRP A 287 -4.89 -19.13 4.18
C TRP A 287 -4.97 -20.58 3.69
N GLN A 288 -5.89 -21.39 4.25
CA GLN A 288 -6.14 -22.79 3.84
C GLN A 288 -6.68 -22.92 2.41
N HIS A 289 -7.42 -21.91 1.92
CA HIS A 289 -8.05 -21.91 0.59
C HIS A 289 -7.10 -21.40 -0.50
N VAL A 290 -6.04 -20.68 -0.13
CA VAL A 290 -5.13 -20.03 -1.07
C VAL A 290 -4.46 -21.03 -2.03
N PRO A 291 -3.96 -22.21 -1.61
CA PRO A 291 -3.42 -23.20 -2.54
C PRO A 291 -4.39 -23.61 -3.66
N GLY A 292 -5.69 -23.72 -3.35
CA GLY A 292 -6.74 -24.00 -4.32
C GLY A 292 -6.95 -22.85 -5.31
N LEU A 293 -6.93 -21.61 -4.83
CA LEU A 293 -6.97 -20.41 -5.67
C LEU A 293 -5.75 -20.35 -6.61
N ILE A 294 -4.54 -20.59 -6.11
CA ILE A 294 -3.31 -20.59 -6.94
C ILE A 294 -3.41 -21.63 -8.06
N ARG A 295 -3.91 -22.83 -7.76
CA ARG A 295 -4.11 -23.88 -8.77
C ARG A 295 -5.03 -23.39 -9.88
N PHE A 296 -6.18 -22.84 -9.52
CA PHE A 296 -7.14 -22.28 -10.48
C PHE A 296 -6.51 -21.18 -11.35
N LEU A 297 -5.75 -20.26 -10.75
CA LEU A 297 -5.09 -19.19 -11.49
C LEU A 297 -4.02 -19.72 -12.44
N ASN A 298 -3.19 -20.67 -12.00
CA ASN A 298 -2.16 -21.27 -12.85
C ASN A 298 -2.75 -22.02 -14.04
N ASP A 299 -3.87 -22.76 -13.84
CA ASP A 299 -4.55 -23.50 -14.91
C ASP A 299 -5.16 -22.58 -15.97
N LYS A 300 -5.51 -21.36 -15.56
CA LYS A 300 -6.04 -20.29 -16.43
C LYS A 300 -4.94 -19.38 -17.00
N GLY A 301 -3.68 -19.53 -16.56
CA GLY A 301 -2.56 -18.69 -16.96
C GLY A 301 -2.64 -17.26 -16.42
N ILE A 302 -3.20 -17.07 -15.23
CA ILE A 302 -3.41 -15.77 -14.59
C ILE A 302 -2.29 -15.50 -13.57
N ARG A 303 -1.75 -14.28 -13.59
CA ARG A 303 -0.74 -13.84 -12.62
C ARG A 303 -1.37 -13.67 -11.23
N LEU A 304 -0.65 -14.09 -10.21
CA LEU A 304 -0.97 -13.89 -8.80
C LEU A 304 -0.20 -12.70 -8.25
N HIS A 305 -0.85 -11.91 -7.41
CA HIS A 305 -0.19 -10.96 -6.52
C HIS A 305 -0.71 -11.14 -5.09
N ILE A 306 0.19 -11.26 -4.12
CA ILE A 306 -0.16 -11.42 -2.71
C ILE A 306 -0.03 -10.07 -2.00
N ASN A 307 -1.13 -9.62 -1.39
CA ASN A 307 -1.14 -8.49 -0.48
C ASN A 307 -0.98 -8.99 0.97
N HIS A 308 -0.04 -8.38 1.69
CA HIS A 308 0.15 -8.64 3.11
C HIS A 308 -0.84 -7.82 3.95
N VAL A 309 -1.71 -8.51 4.68
CA VAL A 309 -2.63 -7.85 5.62
C VAL A 309 -1.90 -7.62 6.94
N ILE A 310 -1.60 -6.35 7.22
CA ILE A 310 -1.03 -5.93 8.52
C ILE A 310 -2.14 -5.47 9.46
N PHE A 311 -3.10 -4.70 8.94
CA PHE A 311 -4.29 -4.26 9.65
C PHE A 311 -5.52 -4.64 8.82
N PRO A 312 -6.66 -4.96 9.47
CA PRO A 312 -6.86 -5.06 10.92
C PRO A 312 -6.21 -6.30 11.54
N ALA A 313 -5.94 -6.25 12.85
CA ALA A 313 -5.21 -7.33 13.53
C ALA A 313 -5.94 -8.68 13.45
N TYR A 314 -7.27 -8.71 13.55
CA TYR A 314 -8.07 -9.93 13.40
C TYR A 314 -7.97 -10.60 12.03
N SER A 315 -7.50 -9.91 10.98
CA SER A 315 -7.30 -10.50 9.65
C SER A 315 -5.81 -10.81 9.38
N SER A 316 -4.90 -10.19 10.12
CA SER A 316 -3.46 -10.26 9.93
C SER A 316 -2.87 -11.57 10.45
N LEU A 317 -2.14 -12.32 9.62
CA LEU A 317 -1.42 -13.52 10.08
C LEU A 317 -0.31 -13.17 11.09
N LEU A 318 0.28 -11.97 10.99
CA LEU A 318 1.28 -11.49 11.94
C LEU A 318 0.72 -11.34 13.36
N ALA A 319 -0.59 -11.11 13.51
CA ALA A 319 -1.23 -11.01 14.82
C ALA A 319 -1.48 -12.39 15.47
N CYS A 320 -1.33 -13.50 14.74
CA CYS A 320 -1.47 -14.84 15.31
C CYS A 320 -0.34 -15.15 16.29
N LYS A 321 -0.58 -16.09 17.23
CA LYS A 321 0.47 -16.60 18.12
C LYS A 321 1.60 -17.28 17.34
N PRO A 322 2.84 -17.33 17.85
CA PRO A 322 3.98 -17.88 17.12
C PRO A 322 3.79 -19.33 16.67
N ASP A 323 3.21 -20.17 17.53
CA ASP A 323 2.89 -21.58 17.26
C ASP A 323 1.85 -21.72 16.14
N VAL A 324 0.87 -20.82 16.09
CA VAL A 324 -0.11 -20.75 15.00
C VAL A 324 0.55 -20.35 13.68
N ILE A 325 1.39 -19.31 13.68
CA ILE A 325 2.13 -18.89 12.47
C ILE A 325 3.01 -20.03 11.95
N LYS A 326 3.72 -20.70 12.86
CA LYS A 326 4.53 -21.88 12.52
C LYS A 326 3.68 -22.98 11.89
N GLY A 327 2.53 -23.31 12.50
CA GLY A 327 1.60 -24.29 11.94
C GLY A 327 1.11 -23.90 10.54
N ILE A 328 0.80 -22.62 10.30
CA ILE A 328 0.42 -22.13 8.97
C ILE A 328 1.58 -22.30 7.98
N PHE A 329 2.81 -21.91 8.37
CA PHE A 329 4.00 -22.06 7.53
C PHE A 329 4.24 -23.52 7.15
N ASP A 330 4.21 -24.43 8.13
CA ASP A 330 4.44 -25.86 7.92
C ASP A 330 3.40 -26.47 6.97
N ASN A 331 2.15 -26.01 7.01
CA ASN A 331 1.11 -26.44 6.07
C ASN A 331 1.31 -25.87 4.65
N LEU A 332 1.73 -24.60 4.55
CA LEU A 332 1.81 -23.88 3.27
C LEU A 332 3.11 -24.12 2.50
N SER A 333 4.21 -24.45 3.18
CA SER A 333 5.53 -24.68 2.59
C SER A 333 5.54 -25.79 1.53
N HIS A 334 4.61 -26.74 1.62
CA HIS A 334 4.47 -27.87 0.69
C HIS A 334 3.19 -27.81 -0.15
N ALA A 335 2.42 -26.72 -0.07
CA ALA A 335 1.09 -26.62 -0.68
C ALA A 335 1.08 -26.02 -2.09
N PHE A 336 2.23 -25.64 -2.66
CA PHE A 336 2.26 -25.05 -4.00
C PHE A 336 1.86 -26.06 -5.09
N PRO A 337 0.96 -25.70 -6.03
CA PRO A 337 0.52 -26.61 -7.08
C PRO A 337 1.51 -26.69 -8.25
N GLU A 338 2.51 -27.57 -8.14
CA GLU A 338 3.61 -27.74 -9.12
C GLU A 338 3.16 -28.18 -10.53
N LYS A 339 2.07 -28.95 -10.64
CA LYS A 339 1.60 -29.54 -11.92
C LYS A 339 0.58 -28.65 -12.64
N THR A 340 0.95 -27.41 -12.98
CA THR A 340 0.03 -26.43 -13.59
C THR A 340 0.67 -25.70 -14.77
N LYS A 341 -0.13 -24.97 -15.57
CA LYS A 341 0.33 -24.35 -16.84
C LYS A 341 1.25 -23.13 -16.64
N MET A 342 1.17 -22.44 -15.51
CA MET A 342 1.95 -21.22 -15.24
C MET A 342 2.60 -21.26 -13.85
N PRO A 343 3.60 -22.14 -13.61
CA PRO A 343 4.17 -22.28 -12.29
C PRO A 343 5.16 -21.17 -11.94
N HIS A 344 6.04 -20.74 -12.86
CA HIS A 344 7.24 -19.97 -12.50
C HIS A 344 6.96 -18.63 -11.78
N ASN A 345 6.13 -17.76 -12.34
CA ASN A 345 5.91 -16.41 -11.77
C ASN A 345 5.12 -16.47 -10.45
N ASN A 346 4.09 -17.32 -10.39
CA ASN A 346 3.28 -17.46 -9.19
C ASN A 346 4.05 -18.22 -8.08
N ARG A 347 4.99 -19.10 -8.46
CA ARG A 347 5.91 -19.78 -7.53
C ARG A 347 6.79 -18.79 -6.79
N MET A 348 7.41 -17.86 -7.51
CA MET A 348 8.23 -16.80 -6.92
C MET A 348 7.44 -15.96 -5.91
N VAL A 349 6.23 -15.51 -6.28
CA VAL A 349 5.36 -14.74 -5.38
C VAL A 349 4.97 -15.55 -4.13
N TRP A 350 4.75 -16.86 -4.28
CA TRP A 350 4.50 -17.76 -3.13
C TRP A 350 5.73 -17.91 -2.23
N ASP A 351 6.94 -18.04 -2.79
CA ASP A 351 8.19 -18.14 -2.02
C ASP A 351 8.45 -16.89 -1.20
N ASP A 352 8.25 -15.71 -1.80
CA ASP A 352 8.39 -14.43 -1.11
C ASP A 352 7.39 -14.30 0.06
N PHE A 353 6.17 -14.81 -0.13
CA PHE A 353 5.17 -14.85 0.94
C PHE A 353 5.59 -15.78 2.09
N LEU A 354 6.10 -16.99 1.79
CA LEU A 354 6.59 -17.92 2.81
C LEU A 354 7.77 -17.35 3.60
N SER A 355 8.70 -16.68 2.91
CA SER A 355 9.81 -15.96 3.54
C SER A 355 9.30 -14.87 4.50
N THR A 356 8.29 -14.10 4.07
CA THR A 356 7.64 -13.09 4.91
C THR A 356 6.97 -13.70 6.14
N LEU A 357 6.28 -14.84 5.97
CA LEU A 357 5.59 -15.53 7.06
C LEU A 357 6.58 -16.03 8.12
N SER A 358 7.74 -16.55 7.70
CA SER A 358 8.83 -16.93 8.62
C SER A 358 9.36 -15.74 9.42
N GLY A 359 9.53 -14.58 8.77
CA GLY A 359 9.89 -13.33 9.45
C GLY A 359 8.83 -12.86 10.46
N TRP A 360 7.55 -13.06 10.15
CA TRP A 360 6.45 -12.72 11.05
C TRP A 360 6.36 -13.60 12.29
N GLN A 361 6.76 -14.87 12.20
CA GLN A 361 6.86 -15.74 13.38
C GLN A 361 7.77 -15.12 14.45
N GLN A 362 8.96 -14.64 14.06
CA GLN A 362 9.93 -14.02 14.96
C GLN A 362 9.40 -12.72 15.59
N LEU A 363 8.66 -11.92 14.82
CA LEU A 363 8.02 -10.70 15.33
C LEU A 363 6.87 -11.02 16.30
N SER A 364 6.10 -12.06 16.03
CA SER A 364 5.01 -12.51 16.91
C SER A 364 5.55 -13.00 18.27
N GLU A 365 6.71 -13.67 18.30
CA GLU A 365 7.35 -14.07 19.56
C GLU A 365 7.65 -12.86 20.46
N GLN A 366 8.09 -11.74 19.86
CA GLN A 366 8.31 -10.48 20.57
C GLN A 366 7.00 -9.84 21.04
N PHE A 367 5.90 -10.02 20.31
CA PHE A 367 4.60 -9.50 20.72
C PHE A 367 4.01 -10.24 21.92
N TYR A 368 4.02 -11.57 21.88
CA TYR A 368 3.40 -12.41 22.90
C TYR A 368 4.31 -12.68 24.10
N GLY A 369 5.63 -12.61 23.93
CA GLY A 369 6.61 -12.91 24.97
C GLY A 369 7.67 -11.83 25.22
N GLY A 370 7.63 -10.70 24.49
CA GLY A 370 8.66 -9.66 24.59
C GLY A 370 8.37 -8.55 25.60
N ALA A 371 9.22 -7.52 25.57
CA ALA A 371 9.32 -6.45 26.57
C ALA A 371 8.02 -5.64 26.79
N TYR A 372 7.08 -5.67 25.84
CA TYR A 372 5.85 -4.87 25.88
C TYR A 372 4.64 -5.61 26.47
N LYS A 373 4.77 -6.91 26.78
CA LYS A 373 3.64 -7.76 27.18
C LYS A 373 2.93 -7.25 28.44
N ASP A 374 3.72 -6.95 29.47
CA ASP A 374 3.21 -6.63 30.82
C ASP A 374 3.16 -5.12 31.08
N MET A 375 3.42 -4.29 30.07
CA MET A 375 3.37 -2.84 30.20
C MET A 375 1.93 -2.33 30.35
N THR A 376 1.77 -1.29 31.17
CA THR A 376 0.53 -0.50 31.26
C THR A 376 0.32 0.32 29.98
N LEU A 377 -0.90 0.82 29.76
CA LEU A 377 -1.18 1.70 28.62
C LEU A 377 -0.28 2.94 28.63
N GLU A 378 -0.05 3.53 29.81
CA GLU A 378 0.83 4.69 29.98
C GLU A 378 2.27 4.38 29.57
N GLN A 379 2.82 3.26 30.04
CA GLN A 379 4.16 2.81 29.67
C GLN A 379 4.30 2.56 28.16
N LEU A 380 3.29 1.94 27.54
CA LEU A 380 3.26 1.69 26.10
C LEU A 380 3.22 3.00 25.30
N ARG A 381 2.39 3.96 25.72
CA ARG A 381 2.31 5.30 25.12
C ARG A 381 3.66 6.01 25.20
N ASP A 382 4.29 6.01 26.37
CA ASP A 382 5.54 6.75 26.59
C ASP A 382 6.69 6.15 25.78
N GLU A 383 6.78 4.81 25.69
CA GLU A 383 7.77 4.14 24.85
C GLU A 383 7.53 4.43 23.35
N MET A 384 6.27 4.47 22.91
CA MET A 384 5.93 4.83 21.54
C MET A 384 6.31 6.27 21.22
N LEU A 385 5.97 7.22 22.09
CA LEU A 385 6.33 8.63 21.96
C LEU A 385 7.85 8.82 21.93
N LYS A 386 8.58 8.08 22.77
CA LYS A 386 10.05 8.09 22.78
C LYS A 386 10.62 7.61 21.45
N LYS A 387 10.09 6.51 20.89
CA LYS A 387 10.53 6.00 19.58
C LYS A 387 10.21 6.97 18.45
N ILE A 388 9.00 7.54 18.42
CA ILE A 388 8.58 8.54 17.42
C ILE A 388 9.46 9.79 17.52
N THR A 389 9.63 10.34 18.72
CA THR A 389 10.46 11.52 18.98
C THR A 389 11.89 11.32 18.50
N ARG A 390 12.50 10.19 18.85
CA ARG A 390 13.83 9.83 18.38
C ARG A 390 13.88 9.76 16.86
N HIS A 391 12.96 9.02 16.25
CA HIS A 391 12.90 8.86 14.79
C HIS A 391 12.78 10.20 14.07
N VAL A 392 11.87 11.08 14.51
CA VAL A 392 11.67 12.41 13.90
C VAL A 392 12.90 13.30 14.09
N ASN A 393 13.51 13.30 15.27
CA ASN A 393 14.71 14.11 15.53
C ASN A 393 15.93 13.65 14.71
N GLU A 394 16.10 12.35 14.54
CA GLU A 394 17.19 11.74 13.75
C GLU A 394 17.03 11.90 12.22
N ARG A 395 15.91 12.44 11.73
CA ARG A 395 15.75 12.74 10.30
C ARG A 395 16.72 13.82 9.85
N ASN A 396 17.28 13.65 8.66
CA ASN A 396 18.13 14.66 8.02
C ASN A 396 17.33 15.76 7.29
N PHE A 397 16.04 15.91 7.60
CA PHE A 397 15.15 16.91 7.02
C PHE A 397 14.13 17.44 8.02
N GLY A 398 13.56 18.60 7.69
CA GLY A 398 12.73 19.39 8.60
C GLY A 398 13.57 20.25 9.53
N THR A 399 13.14 21.49 9.77
CA THR A 399 13.76 22.35 10.78
C THR A 399 13.46 21.81 12.19
N ASP A 400 14.25 22.18 13.18
CA ASP A 400 13.99 21.77 14.58
C ASP A 400 12.60 22.22 15.05
N ALA A 401 12.14 23.39 14.59
CA ALA A 401 10.79 23.87 14.83
C ALA A 401 9.72 22.96 14.21
N ALA A 402 9.86 22.61 12.92
CA ALA A 402 8.91 21.73 12.22
C ALA A 402 8.90 20.31 12.80
N LYS A 403 10.07 19.79 13.21
CA LYS A 403 10.18 18.49 13.90
C LYS A 403 9.45 18.51 15.24
N LYS A 404 9.62 19.57 16.03
CA LYS A 404 8.95 19.74 17.32
C LYS A 404 7.43 19.85 17.15
N GLU A 405 6.98 20.61 16.17
CA GLU A 405 5.56 20.73 15.81
C GLU A 405 4.96 19.37 15.45
N GLN A 406 5.60 18.63 14.54
CA GLN A 406 5.15 17.30 14.11
C GLN A 406 5.10 16.30 15.28
N ILE A 407 6.08 16.31 16.19
CA ILE A 407 6.04 15.48 17.40
C ILE A 407 4.84 15.86 18.28
N GLY A 408 4.53 17.15 18.39
CA GLY A 408 3.34 17.66 19.09
C GLY A 408 2.03 17.14 18.48
N GLU A 409 1.89 17.22 17.16
CA GLU A 409 0.74 16.70 16.42
C GLU A 409 0.56 15.19 16.67
N PHE A 410 1.64 14.41 16.53
CA PHE A 410 1.61 12.97 16.79
C PHE A 410 1.25 12.65 18.24
N THR A 411 1.72 13.44 19.19
CA THR A 411 1.37 13.31 20.61
C THR A 411 -0.12 13.56 20.85
N GLN A 412 -0.69 14.57 20.18
CA GLN A 412 -2.10 14.88 20.25
C GLN A 412 -2.96 13.78 19.61
N MET A 413 -2.53 13.22 18.47
CA MET A 413 -3.19 12.09 17.83
C MET A 413 -3.27 10.88 18.75
N LEU A 414 -2.16 10.50 19.39
CA LEU A 414 -2.14 9.37 20.33
C LEU A 414 -3.01 9.64 21.57
N SER A 415 -2.99 10.87 22.09
CA SER A 415 -3.85 11.29 23.20
C SER A 415 -5.33 11.14 22.83
N ARG A 416 -5.72 11.56 21.62
CA ARG A 416 -7.08 11.42 21.10
C ARG A 416 -7.51 9.96 20.96
N CYS A 417 -6.61 9.09 20.51
CA CYS A 417 -6.87 7.64 20.47
C CYS A 417 -7.21 7.09 21.85
N ILE A 418 -6.45 7.50 22.88
CA ILE A 418 -6.67 7.06 24.27
C ILE A 418 -8.00 7.60 24.82
N SER A 419 -8.38 8.84 24.50
CA SER A 419 -9.62 9.43 25.01
C SER A 419 -10.89 8.90 24.33
N GLU A 420 -10.83 8.57 23.05
CA GLU A 420 -12.02 8.16 22.27
C GLU A 420 -12.25 6.65 22.20
N ILE A 421 -11.25 5.83 22.55
CA ILE A 421 -11.40 4.37 22.60
C ILE A 421 -11.67 3.96 24.05
N SER A 422 -12.91 3.54 24.35
CA SER A 422 -13.34 3.19 25.69
C SER A 422 -12.67 1.92 26.26
N SER A 423 -12.35 0.95 25.41
CA SER A 423 -11.73 -0.31 25.83
C SER A 423 -10.23 -0.16 26.06
N GLN A 424 -9.82 -0.21 27.32
CA GLN A 424 -8.41 -0.22 27.73
C GLN A 424 -7.66 -1.42 27.15
N GLU A 425 -8.32 -2.58 27.02
CA GLU A 425 -7.69 -3.77 26.47
C GLU A 425 -7.41 -3.63 24.97
N VAL A 426 -8.36 -3.06 24.20
CA VAL A 426 -8.15 -2.74 22.78
C VAL A 426 -7.00 -1.76 22.61
N LEU A 427 -6.94 -0.71 23.43
CA LEU A 427 -5.84 0.26 23.41
C LEU A 427 -4.49 -0.39 23.70
N ARG A 428 -4.39 -1.20 24.76
CA ARG A 428 -3.14 -1.89 25.11
C ARG A 428 -2.67 -2.81 23.99
N ARG A 429 -3.58 -3.58 23.38
CA ARG A 429 -3.25 -4.44 22.24
C ARG A 429 -2.79 -3.63 21.03
N ALA A 430 -3.53 -2.58 20.67
CA ALA A 430 -3.18 -1.71 19.55
C ALA A 430 -1.79 -1.09 19.71
N PHE A 431 -1.49 -0.54 20.89
CA PHE A 431 -0.19 0.10 21.15
C PHE A 431 0.96 -0.91 21.15
N ARG A 432 0.75 -2.10 21.74
CA ARG A 432 1.71 -3.20 21.63
C ARG A 432 1.93 -3.57 20.17
N TYR A 433 0.86 -3.62 19.37
CA TYR A 433 0.93 -4.02 17.97
C TYR A 433 1.72 -3.00 17.14
N PHE A 434 1.45 -1.70 17.33
CA PHE A 434 2.24 -0.63 16.74
C PHE A 434 3.72 -0.68 17.11
N LEU A 435 4.05 -1.01 18.36
CA LEU A 435 5.44 -1.10 18.85
C LEU A 435 6.25 -2.26 18.26
N LEU A 436 5.60 -3.24 17.62
CA LEU A 436 6.29 -4.30 16.86
C LEU A 436 6.84 -3.84 15.53
N PHE A 437 6.19 -2.84 14.93
CA PHE A 437 6.56 -2.40 13.60
C PHE A 437 7.76 -1.45 13.67
N PRO A 438 8.56 -1.39 12.59
CA PRO A 438 9.50 -0.31 12.41
C PRO A 438 8.79 1.04 12.60
N VAL A 439 9.33 1.89 13.50
CA VAL A 439 8.70 3.16 13.89
C VAL A 439 8.40 4.05 12.69
N ASN A 440 9.22 3.96 11.64
CA ASN A 440 9.02 4.67 10.39
C ASN A 440 7.66 4.34 9.75
N ARG A 441 7.19 3.08 9.80
CA ARG A 441 5.87 2.72 9.27
C ARG A 441 4.73 3.32 10.09
N LEU A 442 4.84 3.34 11.42
CA LEU A 442 3.85 4.01 12.24
C LEU A 442 3.78 5.51 11.90
N VAL A 443 4.93 6.15 11.75
CA VAL A 443 4.97 7.56 11.36
C VAL A 443 4.41 7.78 9.95
N ASP A 444 4.64 6.87 9.00
CA ASP A 444 4.01 6.92 7.68
C ASP A 444 2.49 6.95 7.80
N GLU A 445 1.93 6.06 8.61
CA GLU A 445 0.49 5.93 8.82
C GLU A 445 -0.11 7.15 9.57
N MET A 446 0.64 7.75 10.50
CA MET A 446 0.24 8.99 11.18
C MET A 446 0.30 10.21 10.24
N GLN A 447 1.28 10.27 9.34
CA GLN A 447 1.50 11.41 8.47
C GLN A 447 0.44 11.53 7.36
N ILE A 448 -0.13 10.42 6.91
CA ILE A 448 -1.16 10.42 5.86
C ILE A 448 -2.60 10.52 6.40
N ARG A 449 -2.78 10.52 7.72
CA ARG A 449 -4.11 10.48 8.36
C ARG A 449 -4.39 11.70 9.21
N THR A 450 -5.68 11.97 9.38
CA THR A 450 -6.16 12.89 10.41
C THR A 450 -6.22 12.18 11.76
N ALA A 451 -6.33 12.95 12.85
CA ALA A 451 -6.46 12.38 14.19
C ALA A 451 -7.68 11.45 14.31
N GLU A 452 -8.81 11.79 13.68
CA GLU A 452 -10.00 10.94 13.67
C GLU A 452 -9.76 9.61 12.94
N LYS A 453 -9.11 9.63 11.77
CA LYS A 453 -8.73 8.42 11.05
C LYS A 453 -7.77 7.54 11.86
N MET A 454 -6.87 8.16 12.61
CA MET A 454 -5.97 7.44 13.52
C MET A 454 -6.71 6.75 14.69
N VAL A 455 -7.82 7.31 15.18
CA VAL A 455 -8.66 6.62 16.19
C VAL A 455 -9.23 5.32 15.63
N GLU A 456 -9.80 5.35 14.42
CA GLU A 456 -10.35 4.14 13.78
C GLU A 456 -9.26 3.10 13.47
N PHE A 457 -8.13 3.56 12.95
CA PHE A 457 -6.97 2.71 12.69
C PHE A 457 -6.46 2.04 13.97
N THR A 458 -6.40 2.78 15.09
CA THR A 458 -6.01 2.24 16.40
C THR A 458 -7.01 1.22 16.91
N ARG A 459 -8.31 1.46 16.75
CA ARG A 459 -9.34 0.46 17.11
C ARG A 459 -9.11 -0.85 16.34
N GLN A 460 -8.87 -0.77 15.03
CA GLN A 460 -8.62 -1.94 14.16
C GLN A 460 -7.33 -2.69 14.48
N ALA A 461 -6.32 -2.00 14.99
CA ALA A 461 -5.08 -2.61 15.47
C ALA A 461 -5.26 -3.39 16.78
N GLY A 462 -6.25 -3.03 17.60
CA GLY A 462 -6.48 -3.64 18.91
C GLY A 462 -7.52 -4.76 18.94
N VAL A 463 -8.42 -4.82 17.95
CA VAL A 463 -9.46 -5.86 17.84
C VAL A 463 -8.87 -7.15 17.26
N ILE A 464 -9.01 -8.25 17.98
CA ILE A 464 -8.62 -9.61 17.55
C ILE A 464 -9.85 -10.51 17.47
N GLN A 465 -9.73 -11.63 16.75
CA GLN A 465 -10.85 -12.53 16.44
C GLN A 465 -11.57 -13.14 17.66
N THR A 466 -11.01 -13.03 18.87
CA THR A 466 -11.62 -13.57 20.10
C THR A 466 -12.72 -12.68 20.72
N GLU A 467 -13.14 -11.61 20.05
CA GLU A 467 -14.15 -10.66 20.55
C GLU A 467 -15.32 -10.45 19.56
N ASN A 468 -15.87 -11.54 19.02
CA ASN A 468 -17.22 -11.57 18.46
C ASN A 468 -17.97 -12.82 18.90
#